data_AF-S2QSE0-F1
#
_entry.id   AF-S2QSE0-F1
#
_cell.length_a   1.000
_cell.length_b   1.000
_cell.length_c   1.000
_cell.angle_alpha   90.00
_cell.angle_beta   90.00
_cell.angle_gamma   90.00
#
_symmetry.space_group_name_H-M   'P 1'
#
loop_
_entity.id
_entity.type
_entity.pdbx_description
1 polymer ?
#
loop_
_entity_poly.entity_id
_entity_poly.type
_entity_poly.pdbx_seq_one_letter_code
_entity_poly.pdbx_strand_id
1 'polypeptide(L)'
;KQVNALYPHLAAKTWGAWSGEYTALEVTSKNTSKSRALAYVAGQYGIDQKHIIAFGDDMNDLDMLQFAGHGVAMKNARPAILAIADAQTPNDNQHDGVANYLADYLKLA
;
A
#
# COMPACT_ATOMS: atom_id res chain seq x y z
N LYS A 1 18.47 4.21 17.50
CA LYS A 1 19.49 3.19 17.86
C LYS A 1 19.19 2.47 19.18
N GLN A 2 18.74 3.13 20.25
CA GLN A 2 18.41 2.46 21.53
C GLN A 2 17.19 1.51 21.46
N VAL A 3 16.11 1.90 20.79
CA VAL A 3 14.89 1.06 20.71
C VAL A 3 15.15 -0.32 20.10
N ASN A 4 15.88 -0.40 18.98
CA ASN A 4 16.21 -1.68 18.34
C ASN A 4 17.16 -2.55 19.17
N ALA A 5 17.96 -1.96 20.06
CA ALA A 5 18.83 -2.71 20.96
C ALA A 5 18.04 -3.35 22.11
N LEU A 6 17.05 -2.64 22.65
CA LEU A 6 16.19 -3.13 23.73
C LEU A 6 15.07 -4.05 23.21
N TYR A 7 14.57 -3.80 22.00
CA TYR A 7 13.45 -4.53 21.41
C TYR A 7 13.82 -4.99 19.99
N PRO A 8 14.69 -6.01 19.85
CA PRO A 8 15.17 -6.46 18.55
C PRO A 8 14.09 -7.13 17.69
N HIS A 9 12.89 -7.36 18.20
CA HIS A 9 11.74 -7.89 17.47
C HIS A 9 10.81 -6.78 16.95
N LEU A 10 11.04 -5.53 17.33
CA LEU A 10 10.28 -4.38 16.85
C LEU A 10 10.98 -3.69 15.68
N ALA A 11 10.18 -3.10 14.81
CA ALA A 11 10.59 -2.15 13.80
C ALA A 11 9.95 -0.80 14.13
N ALA A 12 10.78 0.25 14.22
CA ALA A 12 10.33 1.63 14.28
C ALA A 12 10.62 2.26 12.91
N LYS A 13 9.58 2.57 12.15
CA LYS A 13 9.67 3.15 10.80
C LYS A 13 9.01 4.52 10.81
N THR A 14 9.60 5.45 10.08
CA THR A 14 8.92 6.68 9.72
C THR A 14 8.92 6.81 8.22
N TRP A 15 7.81 7.31 7.69
CA TRP A 15 7.64 7.55 6.28
C TRP A 15 7.85 9.03 5.94
N GLY A 16 8.11 9.90 6.93
CA GLY A 16 8.10 11.34 6.74
C GLY A 16 6.69 11.89 6.51
N ALA A 17 6.57 13.21 6.38
CA ALA A 17 5.34 13.88 6.00
C ALA A 17 5.12 13.76 4.48
N TRP A 18 3.90 13.40 4.07
CA TRP A 18 3.51 13.40 2.66
C TRP A 18 2.10 13.93 2.44
N SER A 19 1.12 13.29 3.06
CA SER A 19 -0.29 13.66 2.94
C SER A 19 -0.74 14.66 4.02
N GLY A 20 0.20 15.25 4.79
CA GLY A 20 -0.14 16.23 5.83
C GLY A 20 1.07 16.88 6.51
N GLU A 21 0.79 17.71 7.51
CA GLU A 21 1.80 18.49 8.26
C GLU A 21 2.65 17.62 9.20
N TYR A 22 2.14 16.46 9.60
CA TYR A 22 2.76 15.62 10.60
C TYR A 22 3.42 14.39 9.98
N THR A 23 4.57 14.03 10.55
CA THR A 23 5.23 12.77 10.26
C THR A 23 4.67 11.65 11.13
N ALA A 24 4.38 10.49 10.53
CA ALA A 24 4.01 9.30 11.28
C ALA A 24 5.25 8.50 11.71
N LEU A 25 5.21 8.00 12.95
CA LEU A 25 6.09 6.96 13.47
C LEU A 25 5.26 5.69 13.67
N GLU A 26 5.60 4.63 12.95
CA GLU A 26 4.99 3.32 13.10
C GLU A 26 5.94 2.40 13.86
N VAL A 27 5.45 1.84 14.98
CA VAL A 27 6.17 0.82 15.75
C VAL A 27 5.40 -0.49 15.64
N THR A 28 6.00 -1.47 14.98
CA THR A 28 5.36 -2.77 14.68
C THR A 28 6.32 -3.92 14.97
N SER A 29 5.84 -5.17 14.86
CA SER A 29 6.75 -6.31 14.79
C SER A 29 7.59 -6.20 13.52
N LYS A 30 8.85 -6.65 13.55
CA LYS A 30 9.72 -6.69 12.35
C LYS A 30 9.12 -7.47 11.18
N ASN A 31 8.24 -8.42 11.48
CA ASN A 31 7.58 -9.25 10.48
C ASN A 31 6.24 -8.67 10.00
N THR A 32 5.86 -7.47 10.46
CA THR A 32 4.63 -6.80 10.03
C THR A 32 4.84 -6.12 8.68
N SER A 33 3.98 -6.44 7.72
CA SER A 33 3.92 -5.79 6.42
C SER A 33 2.51 -5.97 5.82
N LYS A 34 2.07 -5.04 4.95
CA LYS A 34 0.73 -5.12 4.34
C LYS A 34 0.64 -6.30 3.37
N SER A 35 1.70 -6.58 2.62
CA SER A 35 1.78 -7.77 1.74
C SER A 35 1.58 -9.09 2.47
N ARG A 36 2.12 -9.26 3.68
CA ARG A 36 1.94 -10.49 4.47
C ARG A 36 0.51 -10.64 4.96
N ALA A 37 -0.12 -9.55 5.39
CA ALA A 37 -1.53 -9.56 5.77
C ALA A 37 -2.41 -9.91 4.55
N LEU A 38 -2.13 -9.30 3.39
CA LEU A 38 -2.83 -9.56 2.14
C LEU A 38 -2.67 -11.01 1.67
N ALA A 39 -1.44 -11.56 1.71
CA ALA A 39 -1.16 -12.95 1.37
C ALA A 39 -1.90 -13.93 2.30
N TYR A 40 -1.95 -13.62 3.60
CA TYR A 40 -2.71 -14.41 4.57
C TYR A 40 -4.20 -14.43 4.21
N VAL A 41 -4.81 -13.26 3.99
CA VAL A 41 -6.23 -13.15 3.63
C VAL A 41 -6.52 -13.86 2.31
N ALA A 42 -5.70 -13.63 1.28
CA ALA A 42 -5.86 -14.29 -0.02
C ALA A 42 -5.83 -15.83 0.10
N GLY A 43 -4.91 -16.36 0.91
CA GLY A 43 -4.82 -17.78 1.20
C GLY A 43 -6.06 -18.35 1.90
N GLN A 44 -6.70 -17.59 2.80
CA GLN A 44 -7.95 -18.02 3.44
C GLN A 44 -9.11 -18.17 2.45
N TYR A 45 -9.12 -17.37 1.38
CA TYR A 45 -10.16 -17.40 0.36
C TYR A 45 -9.78 -18.18 -0.90
N GLY A 46 -8.58 -18.76 -0.97
CA GLY A 46 -8.08 -19.45 -2.16
C GLY A 46 -7.92 -18.54 -3.39
N ILE A 47 -7.61 -17.26 -3.17
CA ILE A 47 -7.43 -16.26 -4.23
C ILE A 47 -5.95 -16.23 -4.63
N ASP A 48 -5.67 -16.51 -5.90
CA ASP A 48 -4.31 -16.35 -6.45
C ASP A 48 -3.89 -14.87 -6.43
N GLN A 49 -2.60 -14.63 -6.15
CA GLN A 49 -1.98 -13.30 -6.16
C GLN A 49 -2.29 -12.48 -7.43
N LYS A 50 -2.31 -13.13 -8.61
CA LYS A 50 -2.63 -12.52 -9.91
C LYS A 50 -4.04 -11.93 -10.00
N HIS A 51 -4.95 -12.33 -9.11
CA HIS A 51 -6.33 -11.87 -9.04
C HIS A 51 -6.54 -10.78 -7.98
N ILE A 52 -5.45 -10.22 -7.44
CA ILE A 52 -5.49 -9.18 -6.43
C ILE A 52 -5.14 -7.84 -7.07
N ILE A 53 -6.03 -6.87 -6.91
CA ILE A 53 -5.76 -5.46 -7.19
C ILE A 53 -5.51 -4.77 -5.84
N ALA A 54 -4.41 -4.04 -5.71
CA ALA A 54 -4.10 -3.25 -4.52
C ALA A 54 -4.00 -1.77 -4.87
N PHE A 55 -4.47 -0.90 -3.97
CA PHE A 55 -4.40 0.55 -4.10
C PHE A 55 -3.58 1.14 -2.95
N GLY A 56 -2.76 2.15 -3.21
CA GLY A 56 -1.92 2.77 -2.19
C GLY A 56 -1.35 4.11 -2.62
N ASP A 57 -0.85 4.88 -1.65
CA ASP A 57 -0.39 6.25 -1.86
C ASP A 57 0.94 6.58 -1.16
N ASP A 58 1.31 5.82 -0.12
CA ASP A 58 2.48 6.08 0.71
C ASP A 58 3.46 4.88 0.74
N MET A 59 4.66 5.10 1.28
CA MET A 59 5.72 4.12 1.42
C MET A 59 5.33 2.89 2.25
N ASN A 60 4.33 2.99 3.12
CA ASN A 60 3.80 1.82 3.84
C ASN A 60 2.88 0.93 2.99
N ASP A 61 2.51 1.36 1.76
CA ASP A 61 1.80 0.56 0.76
C ASP A 61 2.72 -0.15 -0.22
N LEU A 62 3.99 0.28 -0.30
CA LEU A 62 4.95 -0.17 -1.31
C LEU A 62 5.00 -1.70 -1.45
N ASP A 63 5.09 -2.41 -0.32
CA ASP A 63 5.22 -3.87 -0.33
C ASP A 63 3.94 -4.56 -0.82
N MET A 64 2.77 -4.01 -0.49
CA MET A 64 1.48 -4.50 -0.94
C MET A 64 1.27 -4.28 -2.43
N LEU A 65 1.67 -3.11 -2.95
CA LEU A 65 1.58 -2.78 -4.37
C LEU A 65 2.48 -3.69 -5.21
N GLN A 66 3.69 -3.98 -4.74
CA GLN A 66 4.60 -4.94 -5.40
C GLN A 66 4.13 -6.40 -5.26
N PHE A 67 3.37 -6.71 -4.23
CA PHE A 67 2.83 -8.05 -4.02
C PHE A 67 1.57 -8.30 -4.85
N ALA A 68 0.71 -7.31 -5.06
CA ALA A 68 -0.51 -7.54 -5.83
C ALA A 68 -0.20 -7.96 -7.28
N GLY A 69 -1.09 -8.75 -7.88
CA GLY A 69 -1.00 -9.03 -9.32
C GLY A 69 -1.18 -7.77 -10.16
N HIS A 70 -1.82 -6.74 -9.59
CA HIS A 70 -2.00 -5.43 -10.20
C HIS A 70 -1.98 -4.33 -9.12
N GLY A 71 -0.86 -3.62 -9.00
CA GLY A 71 -0.66 -2.54 -8.06
C GLY A 71 -1.03 -1.18 -8.67
N VAL A 72 -1.92 -0.42 -8.01
CA VAL A 72 -2.42 0.87 -8.49
C VAL A 72 -2.06 1.97 -7.51
N ALA A 73 -1.30 2.97 -7.96
CA ALA A 73 -1.03 4.16 -7.18
C ALA A 73 -2.20 5.14 -7.23
N MET A 74 -2.55 5.74 -6.10
CA MET A 74 -3.48 6.88 -6.09
C MET A 74 -2.90 8.07 -6.86
N LYS A 75 -3.74 8.92 -7.43
CA LYS A 75 -3.29 10.11 -8.19
C LYS A 75 -2.39 11.03 -7.36
N ASN A 76 -2.70 11.16 -6.08
CA ASN A 76 -1.99 11.95 -5.08
C ASN A 76 -0.90 11.15 -4.33
N ALA A 77 -0.51 9.98 -4.84
CA ALA A 77 0.55 9.17 -4.25
C ALA A 77 1.93 9.82 -4.33
N ARG A 78 2.83 9.40 -3.44
CA ARG A 78 4.26 9.78 -3.46
C ARG A 78 4.88 9.48 -4.83
N PRO A 79 5.83 10.30 -5.32
CA PRO A 79 6.56 10.01 -6.54
C PRO A 79 7.19 8.60 -6.56
N ALA A 80 7.68 8.15 -5.40
CA ALA A 80 8.23 6.79 -5.26
C ALA A 80 7.19 5.68 -5.43
N ILE A 81 5.93 5.93 -5.09
CA ILE A 81 4.80 4.99 -5.27
C ILE A 81 4.29 5.03 -6.71
N LEU A 82 4.19 6.23 -7.30
CA LEU A 82 3.85 6.39 -8.72
C LEU A 82 4.86 5.67 -9.64
N ALA A 83 6.15 5.71 -9.30
CA ALA A 83 7.22 5.12 -10.12
C ALA A 83 7.24 3.58 -10.13
N ILE A 84 6.57 2.92 -9.19
CA ILE A 84 6.61 1.45 -9.04
C ILE A 84 5.28 0.76 -9.33
N ALA A 85 4.17 1.52 -9.38
CA ALA A 85 2.85 0.95 -9.61
C ALA A 85 2.62 0.61 -11.08
N ASP A 86 1.82 -0.41 -11.35
CA ASP A 86 1.45 -0.85 -12.70
C ASP A 86 0.49 0.15 -13.38
N ALA A 87 -0.28 0.88 -12.57
CA ALA A 87 -1.21 1.90 -13.01
C ALA A 87 -1.38 3.02 -11.97
N GLN A 88 -2.02 4.10 -12.40
CA GLN A 88 -2.40 5.23 -11.54
C GLN A 88 -3.90 5.49 -11.64
N THR A 89 -4.55 5.84 -10.53
CA THR A 89 -5.96 6.25 -10.57
C THR A 89 -6.15 7.55 -11.36
N PRO A 90 -7.28 7.72 -12.07
CA PRO A 90 -7.53 8.93 -12.88
C PRO A 90 -7.74 10.18 -12.02
N ASN A 91 -8.21 9.97 -10.79
CA ASN A 91 -8.56 10.99 -9.79
C ASN A 91 -7.92 10.64 -8.43
N ASP A 92 -7.81 11.62 -7.54
CA ASP A 92 -7.31 11.40 -6.16
C ASP A 92 -8.40 10.79 -5.25
N ASN A 93 -8.09 10.62 -3.97
CA ASN A 93 -9.04 10.06 -3.00
C ASN A 93 -10.21 11.00 -2.64
N GLN A 94 -10.12 12.32 -2.89
CA GLN A 94 -11.24 13.25 -2.69
C GLN A 94 -12.23 13.23 -3.87
N HIS A 95 -11.84 12.62 -4.99
CA HIS A 95 -12.61 12.58 -6.24
C HIS A 95 -12.82 11.13 -6.72
N ASP A 96 -13.06 10.21 -5.77
CA ASP A 96 -13.42 8.82 -6.02
C ASP A 96 -12.44 8.03 -6.91
N GLY A 97 -11.13 8.30 -6.77
CA GLY A 97 -10.09 7.70 -7.60
C GLY A 97 -10.14 6.17 -7.71
N VAL A 98 -10.35 5.48 -6.60
CA VAL A 98 -10.47 4.01 -6.57
C VAL A 98 -11.73 3.54 -7.29
N ALA A 99 -12.88 4.18 -7.04
CA ALA A 99 -14.15 3.77 -7.60
C ALA A 99 -14.18 3.97 -9.13
N ASN A 100 -13.72 5.13 -9.61
CA ASN A 100 -13.60 5.42 -11.04
C ASN A 100 -12.64 4.43 -11.73
N TYR A 101 -11.49 4.14 -11.09
CA TYR A 101 -10.56 3.16 -11.63
C TYR A 101 -11.19 1.77 -11.76
N LEU A 102 -11.87 1.29 -10.72
CA LEU A 102 -12.52 -0.02 -10.74
C LEU A 102 -13.66 -0.10 -11.75
N ALA A 103 -14.48 0.95 -11.87
CA ALA A 103 -15.56 1.02 -12.84
C ALA A 103 -15.05 0.81 -14.28
N ASP A 104 -13.98 1.52 -14.64
CA ASP A 104 -13.37 1.44 -15.97
C ASP A 104 -12.63 0.10 -16.17
N TYR A 105 -11.78 -0.29 -15.21
CA TYR A 105 -10.93 -1.47 -15.32
C TYR A 105 -11.74 -2.78 -15.38
N LEU A 106 -12.80 -2.88 -14.58
CA LEU A 106 -13.67 -4.06 -14.50
C LEU A 106 -14.90 -3.95 -15.42
N LYS A 107 -15.08 -2.82 -16.12
CA LYS A 107 -16.21 -2.55 -17.02
C LYS A 107 -17.57 -2.73 -16.33
N LEU A 108 -17.74 -2.05 -15.21
CA LEU A 108 -18.94 -2.15 -14.37
C LEU A 108 -20.10 -1.27 -14.86
N ALA A 109 -19.87 -0.46 -15.90
CA ALA A 109 -20.85 0.42 -16.55
C ALA A 109 -20.66 0.42 -18.08
#